data_AF-A0A3B3UEF7-F1
#
_entry.id   AF-A0A3B3UEF7-F1
#
_cell.length_a   1.000
_cell.length_b   1.000
_cell.length_c   1.000
_cell.angle_alpha   90.00
_cell.angle_beta   90.00
_cell.angle_gamma   90.00
#
_symmetry.space_group_name_H-M   'P 1'
#
loop_
_entity.id
_entity.type
_entity.pdbx_description
1 polymer ?
#
loop_
_entity_poly.entity_id
_entity_poly.type
_entity_poly.pdbx_seq_one_letter_code
_entity_poly.pdbx_strand_id
1 'polypeptide(L)'
;MGDATKLAIAVFLISCSSGAILGRSETQECVLFSSSWEKDRSNHTGTEDCIGEKDKRRHCFATWKNVSGTIEIIKQGCWLDDMNCYDSYECVERKVSPEVFFCCCEGNMCNERFMYVPDTQPQNDTSHSTAYTTSNPFSPKPALFSTLLYSLVPIIGLAGVVLFSFWMWRHHKLAYPAALVPTHDPGPSPPSPILGQKPLQLIELKARGRFGCVWKAQLLNEYVAVKIFPIQDKLSWQNEYEIYSVCGMKHDNVLQFIGVEKRNNNLDLELWLITAYHDKGSLTDYLKANVVSWNELCHIAQSAARGLAYLHEDIPGHKDGHKPSIAHRDIKSKNVLLKNNLTACVADFGLALKFEAGKSAGDTHGQVGTRRYMAPEVLEGAINFQRDSFLRIDMYAFGLVLWELASRCTAADGPVDEYMLPFEEEVGQHPSLEDMQEVVVHKKLRPCLRDCWQKHTGLSMLCETIEDCWDHEAEARLSAGCVEERISQMQRQAPVIGPEEIVTVVTMVTNVDLPPKESSL
;
A
#
# COMPACT_ATOMS: atom_id res chain seq x y z
N MET A 1 31.87 47.95 11.62
CA MET A 1 31.45 46.53 11.75
C MET A 1 32.28 45.92 12.86
N GLY A 2 31.63 45.58 13.98
CA GLY A 2 32.30 45.10 15.19
C GLY A 2 32.72 43.63 15.06
N ASP A 3 33.65 43.21 15.92
CA ASP A 3 34.26 41.88 15.85
C ASP A 3 33.26 40.72 16.01
N ALA A 4 32.07 40.97 16.57
CA ALA A 4 30.96 40.01 16.61
C ALA A 4 30.38 39.69 15.22
N THR A 5 30.43 40.63 14.27
CA THR A 5 29.91 40.43 12.90
C THR A 5 30.88 39.62 12.04
N LYS A 6 32.18 39.62 12.35
CA LYS A 6 33.17 38.79 11.66
C LYS A 6 33.12 37.32 12.12
N LEU A 7 32.79 37.07 13.38
CA LEU A 7 32.64 35.71 13.90
C LEU A 7 31.36 35.02 13.38
N ALA A 8 30.27 35.77 13.22
CA ALA A 8 29.01 35.24 12.67
C ALA A 8 29.14 34.86 11.17
N ILE A 9 29.89 35.61 10.37
CA ILE A 9 30.10 35.30 8.95
C ILE A 9 31.06 34.12 8.75
N ALA A 10 32.05 33.94 9.65
CA ALA A 10 32.94 32.78 9.62
C ALA A 10 32.21 31.47 9.96
N VAL A 11 31.27 31.50 10.92
CA VAL A 11 30.44 30.33 11.27
C VAL A 11 29.41 30.01 10.17
N PHE A 12 28.89 31.03 9.47
CA PHE A 12 27.93 30.81 8.38
C PHE A 12 28.58 30.24 7.10
N LEU A 13 29.82 30.61 6.78
CA LEU A 13 30.56 30.06 5.64
C LEU A 13 31.05 28.61 5.87
N ILE A 14 31.26 28.21 7.13
CA ILE A 14 31.55 26.80 7.46
C ILE A 14 30.27 25.95 7.42
N SER A 15 29.10 26.51 7.74
CA SER A 15 27.81 25.80 7.69
C SER A 15 27.21 25.64 6.29
N CYS A 16 27.64 26.42 5.29
CA CYS A 16 27.10 26.37 3.92
C CYS A 16 28.01 25.64 2.91
N SER A 17 28.99 24.85 3.37
CA SER A 17 29.89 24.07 2.51
C SER A 17 29.68 22.56 2.58
N SER A 18 28.78 22.04 3.43
CA SER A 18 28.63 20.58 3.67
C SER A 18 27.37 19.96 3.05
N GLY A 19 26.70 20.67 2.15
CA GLY A 19 25.51 20.16 1.44
C GLY A 19 25.75 19.78 -0.03
N ALA A 20 27.00 19.75 -0.48
CA ALA A 20 27.32 19.15 -1.77
C ALA A 20 27.43 17.63 -1.57
N ILE A 21 26.59 16.90 -2.29
CA ILE A 21 26.60 15.45 -2.49
C ILE A 21 28.05 15.00 -2.75
N LEU A 22 28.75 14.57 -1.70
CA LEU A 22 29.95 13.76 -1.84
C LEU A 22 29.49 12.32 -1.99
N GLY A 23 29.80 11.72 -3.13
CA GLY A 23 29.61 10.31 -3.38
C GLY A 23 30.17 9.49 -2.22
N ARG A 24 29.39 8.49 -1.82
CA ARG A 24 29.74 7.49 -0.81
C ARG A 24 30.87 6.63 -1.35
N SER A 25 32.08 7.17 -1.32
CA SER A 25 33.32 6.40 -1.30
C SER A 25 33.70 6.24 0.17
N GLU A 26 32.92 5.48 0.94
CA GLU A 26 33.30 5.14 2.31
C GLU A 26 34.48 4.19 2.21
N THR A 27 35.71 4.66 2.37
CA THR A 27 36.85 3.79 2.66
C THR A 27 36.65 3.22 4.07
N GLN A 28 36.82 1.91 4.21
CA GLN A 28 36.65 1.19 5.46
C GLN A 28 38.05 0.89 6.00
N GLU A 29 38.41 1.38 7.19
CA GLU A 29 39.73 1.19 7.80
C GLU A 29 39.68 0.10 8.89
N CYS A 30 40.66 -0.79 8.93
CA CYS A 30 40.73 -1.89 9.90
C CYS A 30 42.11 -1.98 10.55
N VAL A 31 42.16 -2.51 11.78
CA VAL A 31 43.44 -2.81 12.45
C VAL A 31 44.14 -3.94 11.70
N LEU A 32 45.39 -3.73 11.34
CA LEU A 32 46.27 -4.71 10.72
C LEU A 32 47.28 -5.23 11.75
N PHE A 33 47.30 -6.54 11.92
CA PHE A 33 48.29 -7.26 12.73
C PHE A 33 48.62 -8.59 12.06
N SER A 34 49.88 -9.01 12.09
CA SER A 34 50.27 -10.37 11.69
C SER A 34 51.52 -10.83 12.40
N SER A 35 51.48 -12.05 12.94
CA SER A 35 52.59 -12.65 13.70
C SER A 35 53.71 -13.25 12.84
N SER A 36 53.57 -13.30 11.51
CA SER A 36 54.44 -14.09 10.60
C SER A 36 55.46 -13.30 9.77
N TRP A 37 56.08 -12.25 10.30
CA TRP A 37 57.02 -11.40 9.55
C TRP A 37 58.43 -11.30 10.18
N GLU A 38 59.34 -12.22 9.83
CA GLU A 38 60.78 -12.09 10.12
C GLU A 38 61.57 -11.30 9.04
N LYS A 39 60.92 -10.69 8.03
CA LYS A 39 61.65 -10.09 6.88
C LYS A 39 61.40 -8.62 6.53
N ASP A 40 60.35 -7.96 7.02
CA ASP A 40 60.10 -6.53 6.70
C ASP A 40 60.06 -5.70 7.98
N ARG A 41 61.17 -4.99 8.26
CA ARG A 41 61.36 -4.11 9.44
C ARG A 41 60.39 -2.91 9.41
N SER A 42 59.12 -3.12 9.71
CA SER A 42 58.13 -2.05 9.96
C SER A 42 57.18 -2.45 11.11
N ASN A 43 56.63 -1.45 11.80
CA ASN A 43 56.06 -1.57 13.15
C ASN A 43 54.95 -2.64 13.31
N HIS A 44 54.92 -3.27 14.48
CA HIS A 44 54.18 -4.48 14.87
C HIS A 44 52.64 -4.39 14.89
N THR A 45 52.04 -3.27 14.47
CA THR A 45 50.60 -2.98 14.55
C THR A 45 50.35 -1.74 13.71
N GLY A 46 49.32 -1.76 12.87
CA GLY A 46 48.95 -0.62 12.04
C GLY A 46 47.46 -0.59 11.71
N THR A 47 47.10 0.35 10.85
CA THR A 47 45.77 0.44 10.23
C THR A 47 45.93 0.21 8.74
N GLU A 48 45.03 -0.56 8.12
CA GLU A 48 44.95 -0.72 6.67
C GLU A 48 43.59 -0.27 6.14
N ASP A 49 43.60 0.29 4.93
CA ASP A 49 42.39 0.68 4.21
C ASP A 49 41.88 -0.52 3.39
N CYS A 50 40.65 -0.96 3.65
CA CYS A 50 40.02 -2.05 2.92
C CYS A 50 39.61 -1.61 1.51
N ILE A 51 40.44 -1.95 0.55
CA ILE A 51 40.18 -1.76 -0.88
C ILE A 51 39.38 -2.97 -1.39
N GLY A 52 38.16 -2.73 -1.88
CA GLY A 52 37.26 -3.77 -2.40
C GLY A 52 36.52 -3.33 -3.67
N GLU A 53 35.93 -4.28 -4.39
CA GLU A 53 35.08 -4.01 -5.57
C GLU A 53 33.80 -3.25 -5.17
N LYS A 54 33.27 -2.43 -6.09
CA LYS A 54 32.15 -1.50 -5.80
C LYS A 54 30.85 -2.16 -5.30
N ASP A 55 30.68 -3.46 -5.54
CA ASP A 55 29.46 -4.20 -5.23
C ASP A 55 29.59 -5.15 -4.03
N LYS A 56 30.75 -5.13 -3.33
CA LYS A 56 31.06 -6.03 -2.21
C LYS A 56 31.11 -5.29 -0.88
N ARG A 57 30.51 -5.87 0.18
CA ARG A 57 30.62 -5.30 1.54
C ARG A 57 32.02 -5.51 2.11
N ARG A 58 32.47 -4.56 2.93
CA ARG A 58 33.81 -4.53 3.52
C ARG A 58 33.71 -4.67 5.03
N HIS A 59 34.45 -5.62 5.58
CA HIS A 59 34.43 -5.96 6.99
C HIS A 59 35.86 -5.96 7.54
N CYS A 60 35.99 -5.78 8.85
CA CYS A 60 37.22 -6.07 9.57
C CYS A 60 37.13 -7.46 10.20
N PHE A 61 38.27 -8.10 10.46
CA PHE A 61 38.32 -9.36 11.21
C PHE A 61 39.46 -9.37 12.24
N ALA A 62 39.32 -10.26 13.22
CA ALA A 62 40.37 -10.60 14.16
C ALA A 62 40.44 -12.12 14.37
N THR A 63 41.65 -12.64 14.55
CA THR A 63 41.90 -14.05 14.82
C THR A 63 42.95 -14.21 15.91
N TRP A 64 42.64 -15.01 16.94
CA TRP A 64 43.51 -15.19 18.10
C TRP A 64 43.47 -16.62 18.64
N LYS A 65 44.50 -16.98 19.39
CA LYS A 65 44.58 -18.22 20.18
C LYS A 65 44.60 -17.89 21.67
N ASN A 66 44.08 -18.81 22.46
CA ASN A 66 44.27 -18.79 23.90
C ASN A 66 45.28 -19.89 24.25
N VAL A 67 46.54 -19.50 24.48
CA VAL A 67 47.61 -20.42 24.88
C VAL A 67 47.79 -20.27 26.38
N SER A 68 47.34 -21.27 27.15
CA SER A 68 47.50 -21.33 28.60
C SER A 68 46.98 -20.11 29.36
N GLY A 69 45.86 -19.52 28.92
CA GLY A 69 45.23 -18.35 29.55
C GLY A 69 45.74 -17.00 29.02
N THR A 70 46.69 -17.01 28.08
CA THR A 70 47.21 -15.80 27.43
C THR A 70 46.65 -15.70 26.01
N ILE A 71 46.15 -14.53 25.65
CA ILE A 71 45.66 -14.26 24.30
C ILE A 71 46.86 -13.94 23.40
N GLU A 72 47.02 -14.75 22.36
CA GLU A 72 48.00 -14.53 21.29
C GLU A 72 47.23 -14.15 20.03
N ILE A 73 47.35 -12.89 19.60
CA ILE A 73 46.76 -12.43 18.33
C ILE A 73 47.54 -13.08 17.19
N ILE A 74 46.83 -13.72 16.27
CA ILE A 74 47.44 -14.33 15.08
C ILE A 74 47.43 -13.33 13.94
N LYS A 75 46.25 -12.78 13.64
CA LYS A 75 46.06 -11.86 12.52
C LYS A 75 44.85 -10.95 12.73
N GLN A 76 44.95 -9.72 12.26
CA GLN A 76 43.85 -8.78 12.11
C GLN A 76 43.97 -8.12 10.74
N GLY A 77 42.83 -7.77 10.13
CA GLY A 77 42.83 -7.03 8.87
C GLY A 77 41.46 -6.95 8.21
N CYS A 78 41.47 -6.71 6.90
CA CYS A 78 40.28 -6.61 6.06
C CYS A 78 39.73 -7.98 5.62
N TRP A 79 38.41 -8.10 5.62
CA TRP A 79 37.65 -9.24 5.14
C TRP A 79 36.59 -8.75 4.14
N LEU A 80 36.50 -9.37 2.96
CA LEU A 80 35.62 -8.91 1.89
C LEU A 80 34.42 -9.84 1.75
N ASP A 81 33.23 -9.25 1.79
CA ASP A 81 31.96 -9.79 1.30
C ASP A 81 31.46 -11.09 1.95
N ASP A 82 31.68 -11.24 3.25
CA ASP A 82 31.20 -12.41 3.99
C ASP A 82 29.87 -12.10 4.68
N MET A 83 28.82 -12.82 4.26
CA MET A 83 27.45 -12.63 4.75
C MET A 83 27.32 -12.79 6.26
N ASN A 84 28.21 -13.56 6.92
CA ASN A 84 28.18 -13.75 8.37
C ASN A 84 28.61 -12.49 9.14
N CYS A 85 29.23 -11.53 8.45
CA CYS A 85 29.74 -10.29 9.03
C CYS A 85 28.78 -9.11 8.79
N TYR A 86 27.69 -9.33 8.05
CA TYR A 86 26.76 -8.26 7.67
C TYR A 86 26.02 -7.77 8.91
N ASP A 87 25.96 -6.45 9.06
CA ASP A 87 25.26 -5.76 10.14
C ASP A 87 25.76 -6.14 11.56
N SER A 88 26.95 -6.77 11.66
CA SER A 88 27.64 -7.08 12.91
C SER A 88 28.63 -5.97 13.24
N TYR A 89 28.31 -5.08 14.17
CA TYR A 89 29.17 -3.92 14.50
C TYR A 89 30.26 -4.21 15.54
N GLU A 90 30.23 -5.39 16.17
CA GLU A 90 31.18 -5.81 17.20
C GLU A 90 31.85 -7.12 16.83
N CYS A 91 33.18 -7.22 17.02
CA CYS A 91 33.93 -8.43 16.73
C CYS A 91 33.79 -9.45 17.89
N VAL A 92 32.82 -10.36 17.79
CA VAL A 92 32.52 -11.34 18.85
C VAL A 92 32.53 -12.77 18.31
N GLU A 93 33.29 -13.67 18.95
CA GLU A 93 33.24 -15.12 18.71
C GLU A 93 32.30 -15.79 19.72
N ARG A 94 31.41 -16.66 19.24
CA ARG A 94 30.37 -17.33 20.03
C ARG A 94 30.48 -18.85 20.05
N LYS A 95 31.30 -19.43 19.18
CA LYS A 95 31.48 -20.89 19.10
C LYS A 95 32.08 -21.46 20.37
N VAL A 96 31.60 -22.62 20.79
CA VAL A 96 32.13 -23.30 21.97
C VAL A 96 33.50 -23.92 21.63
N SER A 97 34.54 -23.52 22.39
CA SER A 97 35.91 -24.07 22.33
C SER A 97 36.56 -24.23 20.94
N PRO A 98 36.67 -23.17 20.12
CA PRO A 98 37.41 -23.26 18.87
C PRO A 98 38.93 -23.37 19.14
N GLU A 99 39.66 -24.15 18.35
CA GLU A 99 41.14 -24.20 18.41
C GLU A 99 41.78 -22.84 18.06
N VAL A 100 41.08 -22.05 17.23
CA VAL A 100 41.42 -20.68 16.84
C VAL A 100 40.15 -19.85 16.84
N PHE A 101 40.13 -18.76 17.59
CA PHE A 101 38.98 -17.86 17.69
C PHE A 101 38.98 -16.90 16.51
N PHE A 102 37.79 -16.65 15.94
CA PHE A 102 37.61 -15.76 14.80
C PHE A 102 36.36 -14.88 14.99
N CYS A 103 36.48 -13.60 14.65
CA CYS A 103 35.32 -12.72 14.52
C CYS A 103 35.49 -11.75 13.36
N CYS A 104 34.36 -11.25 12.86
CA CYS A 104 34.32 -10.20 11.86
C CYS A 104 33.20 -9.19 12.16
N CYS A 105 33.38 -7.97 11.67
CA CYS A 105 32.49 -6.85 11.94
C CYS A 105 32.48 -5.81 10.81
N GLU A 106 31.42 -5.03 10.71
CA GLU A 106 31.18 -3.96 9.74
C GLU A 106 31.30 -2.60 10.46
N GLY A 107 32.18 -1.72 9.97
CA GLY A 107 32.41 -0.38 10.53
C GLY A 107 33.87 -0.11 10.93
N ASN A 108 34.32 1.14 10.81
CA ASN A 108 35.74 1.50 10.91
C ASN A 108 36.36 1.06 12.25
N MET A 109 37.53 0.41 12.18
CA MET A 109 38.33 -0.03 13.32
C MET A 109 37.59 -0.97 14.30
N CYS A 110 36.49 -1.60 13.86
CA CYS A 110 35.66 -2.43 14.74
C CYS A 110 36.39 -3.69 15.26
N ASN A 111 37.49 -4.10 14.63
CA ASN A 111 38.33 -5.21 15.06
C ASN A 111 39.41 -4.83 16.08
N GLU A 112 39.47 -3.56 16.53
CA GLU A 112 40.40 -3.12 17.58
C GLU A 112 40.13 -3.85 18.90
N ARG A 113 38.85 -4.12 19.19
CA ARG A 113 38.39 -4.87 20.36
C ARG A 113 37.65 -6.11 19.92
N PHE A 114 38.06 -7.26 20.42
CA PHE A 114 37.41 -8.53 20.14
C PHE A 114 37.04 -9.25 21.45
N MET A 115 35.92 -9.96 21.42
CA MET A 115 35.36 -10.62 22.60
C MET A 115 35.03 -12.09 22.30
N TYR A 116 35.12 -12.91 23.34
CA TYR A 116 34.64 -14.28 23.32
C TYR A 116 33.45 -14.42 24.27
N VAL A 117 32.28 -14.76 23.73
CA VAL A 117 31.04 -14.94 24.50
C VAL A 117 30.39 -16.26 24.05
N PRO A 118 30.68 -17.40 24.69
CA PRO A 118 30.08 -18.67 24.31
C PRO A 118 28.56 -18.61 24.47
N ASP A 119 27.81 -18.97 23.42
CA ASP A 119 26.35 -19.11 23.52
C ASP A 119 26.03 -20.32 24.41
N THR A 120 25.65 -20.07 25.66
CA THR A 120 25.08 -21.10 26.53
C THR A 120 23.62 -21.31 26.14
N GLN A 121 23.29 -22.39 25.45
CA GLN A 121 21.90 -22.84 25.39
C GLN A 121 21.39 -23.16 26.81
N PRO A 122 20.12 -22.87 27.14
CA PRO A 122 19.56 -23.26 28.43
C PRO A 122 19.27 -24.76 28.40
N GLN A 123 20.21 -25.56 28.91
CA GLN A 123 19.89 -26.87 29.44
C GLN A 123 19.91 -26.80 30.96
N ASN A 124 18.78 -27.19 31.55
CA ASN A 124 18.67 -27.55 32.95
C ASN A 124 19.80 -28.52 33.27
N ASP A 125 20.78 -28.09 34.07
CA ASP A 125 21.25 -28.86 35.22
C ASP A 125 22.19 -28.03 36.10
N THR A 126 21.92 -28.13 37.40
CA THR A 126 22.70 -27.58 38.50
C THR A 126 24.10 -28.18 38.56
N SER A 127 25.12 -27.41 38.19
CA SER A 127 26.40 -27.37 38.92
C SER A 127 27.36 -26.33 38.31
N HIS A 128 27.78 -25.38 39.15
CA HIS A 128 29.02 -24.58 39.05
C HIS A 128 29.44 -24.07 37.65
N SER A 129 28.95 -22.89 37.27
CA SER A 129 29.57 -22.10 36.20
C SER A 129 30.60 -21.13 36.79
N THR A 130 31.87 -21.52 36.73
CA THR A 130 33.02 -20.62 36.89
C THR A 130 33.15 -19.77 35.63
N ALA A 131 32.65 -18.54 35.68
CA ALA A 131 32.92 -17.53 34.68
C ALA A 131 34.39 -17.09 34.77
N TYR A 132 35.21 -17.46 33.79
CA TYR A 132 36.56 -16.92 33.65
C TYR A 132 36.49 -15.54 33.00
N THR A 133 36.88 -14.52 33.77
CA THR A 133 37.03 -13.14 33.32
C THR A 133 38.39 -13.00 32.63
N THR A 134 38.44 -12.49 31.41
CA THR A 134 39.65 -11.88 30.85
C THR A 134 39.34 -10.46 30.39
N SER A 135 39.18 -9.58 31.37
CA SER A 135 39.44 -8.15 31.24
C SER A 135 40.55 -7.81 32.24
N ASN A 136 41.56 -7.04 31.85
CA ASN A 136 42.39 -6.39 32.86
C ASN A 136 41.65 -5.12 33.34
N PRO A 137 41.38 -4.94 34.66
CA PRO A 137 40.52 -3.88 35.16
C PRO A 137 41.31 -2.65 35.61
N PHE A 138 40.73 -1.46 35.52
CA PHE A 138 40.82 -0.51 36.64
C PHE A 138 39.56 0.36 36.79
N SER A 139 39.24 0.59 38.06
CA SER A 139 37.94 0.85 38.69
C SER A 139 37.45 2.30 38.67
N PRO A 140 36.12 2.54 38.70
CA PRO A 140 35.52 3.87 38.84
C PRO A 140 35.38 4.32 40.31
N LYS A 141 35.46 5.63 40.55
CA LYS A 141 34.85 6.30 41.73
C LYS A 141 33.64 7.12 41.26
N PRO A 142 32.59 7.28 42.10
CA PRO A 142 31.21 7.36 41.63
C PRO A 142 30.90 8.75 41.08
N ALA A 143 30.45 8.81 39.83
CA ALA A 143 29.91 10.03 39.24
C ALA A 143 28.38 9.99 39.25
N LEU A 144 27.78 10.00 40.45
CA LEU A 144 26.33 10.27 40.61
C LEU A 144 25.94 11.55 39.83
N PHE A 145 26.88 12.49 39.71
CA PHE A 145 26.70 13.73 38.95
C PHE A 145 26.65 13.52 37.42
N SER A 146 27.45 12.61 36.85
CA SER A 146 27.41 12.35 35.40
C SER A 146 26.14 11.61 35.00
N THR A 147 25.69 10.62 35.77
CA THR A 147 24.46 9.89 35.44
C THR A 147 23.22 10.80 35.54
N LEU A 148 23.18 11.72 36.52
CA LEU A 148 22.15 12.75 36.61
C LEU A 148 22.23 13.72 35.42
N LEU A 149 23.44 14.16 35.03
CA LEU A 149 23.62 15.07 33.90
C LEU A 149 23.22 14.41 32.56
N TYR A 150 23.66 13.18 32.28
CA TYR A 150 23.38 12.47 31.03
C TYR A 150 21.94 11.96 30.92
N SER A 151 21.20 11.84 32.02
CA SER A 151 19.76 11.50 31.98
C SER A 151 18.87 12.74 31.97
N LEU A 152 19.16 13.76 32.79
CA LEU A 152 18.32 14.95 32.87
C LEU A 152 18.49 15.87 31.66
N VAL A 153 19.68 16.00 31.08
CA VAL A 153 19.89 16.88 29.91
C VAL A 153 19.08 16.45 28.68
N PRO A 154 19.08 15.18 28.24
CA PRO A 154 18.23 14.77 27.13
C PRO A 154 16.75 14.79 27.49
N ILE A 155 16.35 14.52 28.74
CA ILE A 155 14.95 14.63 29.17
C ILE A 155 14.47 16.08 29.15
N ILE A 156 15.27 17.02 29.65
CA ILE A 156 14.99 18.47 29.59
C ILE A 156 15.03 18.94 28.14
N GLY A 157 15.93 18.42 27.31
CA GLY A 157 15.99 18.67 25.87
C GLY A 157 14.72 18.21 25.15
N LEU A 158 14.27 16.97 25.40
CA LEU A 158 13.02 16.44 24.87
C LEU A 158 11.80 17.22 25.37
N ALA A 159 11.75 17.55 26.65
CA ALA A 159 10.69 18.38 27.20
C ALA A 159 10.71 19.78 26.57
N GLY A 160 11.89 20.36 26.34
CA GLY A 160 12.08 21.62 25.64
C GLY A 160 11.61 21.56 24.19
N VAL A 161 11.92 20.47 23.47
CA VAL A 161 11.44 20.24 22.09
C VAL A 161 9.93 20.05 22.07
N VAL A 162 9.34 19.32 23.03
CA VAL A 162 7.89 19.13 23.12
C VAL A 162 7.20 20.45 23.47
N LEU A 163 7.72 21.21 24.43
CA LEU A 163 7.18 22.52 24.81
C LEU A 163 7.38 23.55 23.69
N PHE A 164 8.49 23.51 22.97
CA PHE A 164 8.74 24.36 21.81
C PHE A 164 7.84 23.96 20.63
N SER A 165 7.63 22.67 20.40
CA SER A 165 6.70 22.16 19.40
C SER A 165 5.26 22.52 19.75
N PHE A 166 4.89 22.45 21.03
CA PHE A 166 3.59 22.88 21.53
C PHE A 166 3.45 24.41 21.48
N TRP A 167 4.49 25.17 21.78
CA TRP A 167 4.53 26.62 21.70
C TRP A 167 4.46 27.08 20.25
N MET A 168 5.21 26.46 19.34
CA MET A 168 5.14 26.63 17.89
C MET A 168 3.74 26.26 17.38
N TRP A 169 3.20 25.11 17.78
CA TRP A 169 1.83 24.71 17.44
C TRP A 169 0.81 25.74 17.94
N ARG A 170 0.95 26.23 19.18
CA ARG A 170 0.08 27.26 19.76
C ARG A 170 0.25 28.61 19.07
N HIS A 171 1.48 29.02 18.74
CA HIS A 171 1.76 30.27 18.02
C HIS A 171 1.32 30.19 16.55
N HIS A 172 1.46 29.07 15.86
CA HIS A 172 0.91 28.84 14.52
C HIS A 172 -0.62 28.77 14.55
N LYS A 173 -1.22 28.27 15.64
CA LYS A 173 -2.68 28.28 15.85
C LYS A 173 -3.22 29.65 16.28
N LEU A 174 -2.37 30.53 16.82
CA LEU A 174 -2.68 31.93 17.18
C LEU A 174 -2.20 32.98 16.15
N ALA A 175 -1.44 32.58 15.13
CA ALA A 175 -1.05 33.41 13.98
C ALA A 175 -2.17 33.56 12.93
N TYR A 176 -3.35 33.01 13.21
CA TYR A 176 -4.59 33.47 12.61
C TYR A 176 -5.22 34.48 13.58
N PRO A 177 -5.22 35.78 13.27
CA PRO A 177 -6.19 36.67 13.88
C PRO A 177 -7.58 36.15 13.50
N ALA A 178 -8.50 36.12 14.47
CA ALA A 178 -9.92 36.10 14.15
C ALA A 178 -10.16 37.25 13.16
N ALA A 179 -10.58 36.93 11.94
CA ALA A 179 -10.96 37.94 10.96
C ALA A 179 -12.08 38.78 11.59
N LEU A 180 -11.72 39.99 12.03
CA LEU A 180 -12.68 41.03 12.36
C LEU A 180 -13.47 41.30 11.09
N VAL A 181 -14.76 40.98 11.14
CA VAL A 181 -15.77 41.37 10.17
C VAL A 181 -15.77 42.90 10.06
N PRO A 182 -15.47 43.50 8.89
CA PRO A 182 -15.81 44.87 8.62
C PRO A 182 -17.26 44.92 8.17
N THR A 183 -18.06 45.67 8.92
CA THR A 183 -19.43 46.04 8.56
C THR A 183 -19.47 46.77 7.22
N HIS A 184 -20.52 46.41 6.49
CA HIS A 184 -21.02 46.86 5.19
C HIS A 184 -20.95 48.38 4.93
N ASP A 185 -20.64 48.76 3.68
CA ASP A 185 -21.30 49.85 2.96
C ASP A 185 -21.34 49.53 1.43
N PRO A 186 -22.42 49.87 0.70
CA PRO A 186 -22.70 49.34 -0.64
C PRO A 186 -22.07 50.20 -1.76
N GLY A 187 -21.13 49.63 -2.50
CA GLY A 187 -20.62 50.15 -3.76
C GLY A 187 -20.99 49.23 -4.94
N PRO A 188 -21.19 49.76 -6.16
CA PRO A 188 -21.82 49.01 -7.25
C PRO A 188 -20.94 47.87 -7.76
N SER A 189 -21.60 46.76 -8.08
CA SER A 189 -21.02 45.47 -8.50
C SER A 189 -20.12 45.56 -9.73
N PRO A 190 -18.91 44.97 -9.71
CA PRO A 190 -18.14 44.70 -10.93
C PRO A 190 -18.67 43.45 -11.67
N PRO A 191 -18.40 43.33 -12.98
CA PRO A 191 -18.98 42.30 -13.83
C PRO A 191 -18.50 40.89 -13.43
N SER A 192 -19.40 39.91 -13.57
CA SER A 192 -19.21 38.50 -13.21
C SER A 192 -17.87 37.93 -13.70
N PRO A 193 -17.09 37.20 -12.87
CA PRO A 193 -15.86 36.59 -13.33
C PRO A 193 -16.13 35.41 -14.27
N ILE A 194 -15.28 35.35 -15.29
CA ILE A 194 -15.02 34.23 -16.19
C ILE A 194 -14.81 32.94 -15.37
N LEU A 195 -15.20 31.80 -15.93
CA LEU A 195 -15.28 30.44 -15.35
C LEU A 195 -14.06 29.93 -14.53
N GLY A 196 -12.94 30.66 -14.47
CA GLY A 196 -11.67 30.28 -13.83
C GLY A 196 -11.41 30.77 -12.40
N GLN A 197 -12.36 31.41 -11.72
CA GLN A 197 -12.24 31.81 -10.30
C GLN A 197 -13.52 31.53 -9.51
N LYS A 198 -14.02 30.29 -9.59
CA LYS A 198 -15.08 29.83 -8.68
C LYS A 198 -14.44 29.46 -7.34
N PRO A 199 -14.93 29.92 -6.19
CA PRO A 199 -14.34 29.56 -4.91
C PRO A 199 -14.56 28.06 -4.67
N LEU A 200 -13.50 27.27 -4.88
CA LEU A 200 -13.44 25.89 -4.44
C LEU A 200 -12.95 25.91 -3.00
N GLN A 201 -13.77 25.40 -2.08
CA GLN A 201 -13.46 25.33 -0.67
C GLN A 201 -13.33 23.87 -0.23
N LEU A 202 -12.16 23.50 0.30
CA LEU A 202 -11.98 22.20 0.95
C LEU A 202 -12.76 22.19 2.27
N ILE A 203 -13.51 21.12 2.54
CA ILE A 203 -14.35 20.98 3.73
C ILE A 203 -13.75 19.94 4.68
N GLU A 204 -13.60 18.71 4.20
CA GLU A 204 -13.25 17.57 5.06
C GLU A 204 -12.36 16.58 4.31
N LEU A 205 -11.30 16.12 4.96
CA LEU A 205 -10.48 15.02 4.45
C LEU A 205 -11.26 13.71 4.57
N LYS A 206 -11.57 13.07 3.43
CA LYS A 206 -12.36 11.83 3.39
C LYS A 206 -11.51 10.58 3.32
N ALA A 207 -10.41 10.62 2.57
CA ALA A 207 -9.55 9.46 2.42
C ALA A 207 -8.09 9.85 2.16
N ARG A 208 -7.19 8.95 2.56
CA ARG A 208 -5.81 8.92 2.03
C ARG A 208 -5.74 7.75 1.05
N GLY A 209 -5.56 8.07 -0.22
CA GLY A 209 -5.35 7.12 -1.30
C GLY A 209 -3.88 6.76 -1.44
N ARG A 210 -3.55 5.97 -2.46
CA ARG A 210 -2.17 5.54 -2.74
C ARG A 210 -1.25 6.71 -3.11
N PHE A 211 -1.78 7.65 -3.90
CA PHE A 211 -1.02 8.73 -4.55
C PHE A 211 -1.37 10.13 -4.02
N GLY A 212 -2.22 10.23 -3.01
CA GLY A 212 -2.74 11.53 -2.58
C GLY A 212 -3.87 11.44 -1.57
N CYS A 213 -4.39 12.61 -1.19
CA CYS A 213 -5.48 12.74 -0.24
C CYS A 213 -6.75 13.25 -0.92
N VAL A 214 -7.89 12.65 -0.60
CA VAL A 214 -9.19 12.98 -1.17
C VAL A 214 -9.99 13.80 -0.17
N TRP A 215 -10.36 15.00 -0.58
CA TRP A 215 -11.16 15.93 0.20
C TRP A 215 -12.58 16.02 -0.35
N LYS A 216 -13.58 16.05 0.53
CA LYS A 216 -14.88 16.65 0.22
C LYS A 216 -14.66 18.15 0.11
N ALA A 217 -15.09 18.74 -0.98
CA ALA A 217 -15.01 20.16 -1.24
C ALA A 217 -16.33 20.68 -1.79
N GLN A 218 -16.51 22.00 -1.71
CA GLN A 218 -17.64 22.69 -2.31
C GLN A 218 -17.14 23.51 -3.49
N LEU A 219 -17.73 23.26 -4.66
CA LEU A 219 -17.53 24.03 -5.88
C LEU A 219 -18.88 24.64 -6.26
N LEU A 220 -19.03 25.95 -6.04
CA LEU A 220 -20.33 26.63 -6.12
C LEU A 220 -21.34 26.01 -5.13
N ASN A 221 -22.45 25.46 -5.63
CA ASN A 221 -23.53 24.85 -4.85
C ASN A 221 -23.47 23.32 -4.87
N GLU A 222 -22.42 22.73 -5.43
CA GLU A 222 -22.27 21.28 -5.54
C GLU A 222 -21.08 20.78 -4.71
N TYR A 223 -21.24 19.60 -4.11
CA TYR A 223 -20.13 18.90 -3.49
C TYR A 223 -19.32 18.15 -4.53
N VAL A 224 -18.00 18.30 -4.46
CA VAL A 224 -17.03 17.65 -5.34
C VAL A 224 -15.96 16.96 -4.51
N ALA A 225 -15.31 15.95 -5.11
CA ALA A 225 -14.15 15.30 -4.54
C ALA A 225 -12.89 15.92 -5.13
N VAL A 226 -11.94 16.32 -4.30
CA VAL A 226 -10.67 16.89 -4.72
C VAL A 226 -9.55 15.98 -4.23
N LYS A 227 -8.92 15.28 -5.18
CA LYS A 227 -7.74 14.45 -4.92
C LYS A 227 -6.51 15.32 -5.12
N ILE A 228 -5.79 15.57 -4.02
CA ILE A 228 -4.58 16.39 -3.98
C ILE A 228 -3.37 15.46 -3.95
N PHE A 229 -2.51 15.60 -4.95
CA PHE A 229 -1.29 14.81 -5.12
C PHE A 229 -0.08 15.66 -4.74
N PRO A 230 0.85 15.11 -3.95
CA PRO A 230 2.16 15.72 -3.76
C PRO A 230 2.95 15.66 -5.07
N ILE A 231 3.95 16.55 -5.23
CA ILE A 231 4.74 16.65 -6.47
C ILE A 231 5.48 15.36 -6.84
N GLN A 232 5.85 14.54 -5.85
CA GLN A 232 6.47 13.23 -6.04
C GLN A 232 5.56 12.24 -6.78
N ASP A 233 4.24 12.38 -6.65
CA ASP A 233 3.23 11.53 -7.29
C ASP A 233 2.67 12.15 -8.59
N LYS A 234 3.41 13.11 -9.19
CA LYS A 234 3.02 13.80 -10.43
C LYS A 234 2.72 12.83 -11.58
N LEU A 235 3.45 11.72 -11.69
CA LEU A 235 3.23 10.72 -12.75
C LEU A 235 1.85 10.07 -12.61
N SER A 236 1.43 9.75 -11.38
CA SER A 236 0.10 9.18 -11.12
C SER A 236 -1.01 10.19 -11.39
N TRP A 237 -0.83 11.46 -10.99
CA TRP A 237 -1.78 12.54 -11.34
C TRP A 237 -1.89 12.71 -12.86
N GLN A 238 -0.76 12.71 -13.57
CA GLN A 238 -0.71 12.85 -15.02
C GLN A 238 -1.40 11.66 -15.72
N ASN A 239 -1.13 10.43 -15.27
CA ASN A 239 -1.78 9.23 -15.81
C ASN A 239 -3.30 9.29 -15.61
N GLU A 240 -3.76 9.62 -14.40
CA GLU A 240 -5.19 9.70 -14.10
C GLU A 240 -5.87 10.81 -14.93
N TYR A 241 -5.23 11.97 -15.08
CA TYR A 241 -5.71 13.04 -15.97
C TYR A 241 -5.77 12.61 -17.44
N GLU A 242 -4.73 11.94 -17.95
CA GLU A 242 -4.69 11.45 -19.33
C GLU A 242 -5.77 10.42 -19.60
N ILE A 243 -5.98 9.47 -18.68
CA ILE A 243 -7.03 8.47 -18.78
C ILE A 243 -8.39 9.14 -18.79
N TYR A 244 -8.68 10.08 -17.89
CA TYR A 244 -9.95 10.83 -17.93
C TYR A 244 -10.14 11.67 -19.19
N SER A 245 -9.05 12.08 -19.85
CA SER A 245 -9.07 12.88 -21.08
C SER A 245 -9.25 12.04 -22.34
N VAL A 246 -9.29 10.70 -22.23
CA VAL A 246 -9.57 9.81 -23.37
C VAL A 246 -10.99 10.05 -23.89
N CYS A 247 -11.15 10.03 -25.22
CA CYS A 247 -12.44 10.14 -25.88
C CYS A 247 -13.43 9.09 -25.35
N GLY A 248 -14.66 9.47 -25.02
CA GLY A 248 -15.66 8.53 -24.52
C GLY A 248 -15.41 8.02 -23.10
N MET A 249 -14.76 8.79 -22.23
CA MET A 249 -14.62 8.41 -20.81
C MET A 249 -15.81 8.78 -19.92
N LYS A 250 -16.83 9.47 -20.46
CA LYS A 250 -18.03 9.84 -19.73
C LYS A 250 -19.07 8.72 -19.81
N HIS A 251 -19.33 8.07 -18.67
CA HIS A 251 -20.32 7.01 -18.55
C HIS A 251 -20.94 7.01 -17.14
N ASP A 252 -22.19 6.54 -17.00
CA ASP A 252 -22.90 6.58 -15.71
C ASP A 252 -22.24 5.71 -14.62
N ASN A 253 -21.48 4.70 -15.03
CA ASN A 253 -20.76 3.79 -14.14
C ASN A 253 -19.24 4.00 -14.15
N VAL A 254 -18.78 5.16 -14.62
CA VAL A 254 -17.40 5.64 -14.49
C VAL A 254 -17.44 6.96 -13.73
N LEU A 255 -16.58 7.14 -12.73
CA LEU A 255 -16.61 8.33 -11.88
C LEU A 255 -16.45 9.60 -12.74
N GLN A 256 -17.39 10.53 -12.60
CA GLN A 256 -17.42 11.75 -13.40
C GLN A 256 -16.23 12.66 -13.07
N PHE A 257 -15.38 12.87 -14.06
CA PHE A 257 -14.32 13.88 -14.05
C PHE A 257 -14.90 15.28 -14.26
N ILE A 258 -14.40 16.25 -13.49
CA ILE A 258 -14.81 17.66 -13.55
C ILE A 258 -13.67 18.51 -14.09
N GLY A 259 -12.44 18.28 -13.62
CA GLY A 259 -11.27 19.05 -14.08
C GLY A 259 -10.02 18.77 -13.26
N VAL A 260 -8.96 19.50 -13.58
CA VAL A 260 -7.71 19.52 -12.82
C VAL A 260 -7.27 20.95 -12.56
N GLU A 261 -6.52 21.15 -11.48
CA GLU A 261 -5.94 22.45 -11.14
C GLU A 261 -4.49 22.24 -10.67
N LYS A 262 -3.60 23.14 -11.07
CA LYS A 262 -2.22 23.18 -10.55
C LYS A 262 -2.10 24.43 -9.69
N ARG A 263 -1.93 24.25 -8.38
CA ARG A 263 -1.86 25.37 -7.43
C ARG A 263 -0.43 25.52 -6.94
N ASN A 264 0.10 26.73 -7.08
CA ASN A 264 1.39 27.08 -6.51
C ASN A 264 1.13 27.82 -5.19
N ASN A 265 1.23 27.13 -4.07
CA ASN A 265 1.41 27.80 -2.79
C ASN A 265 2.91 28.02 -2.63
N ASN A 266 3.33 29.20 -2.14
CA ASN A 266 4.71 29.73 -2.17
C ASN A 266 5.86 28.84 -1.63
N LEU A 267 5.58 27.60 -1.22
CA LEU A 267 6.52 26.59 -0.76
C LEU A 267 6.35 25.21 -1.43
N ASP A 268 5.20 24.87 -2.04
CA ASP A 268 4.92 23.56 -2.64
C ASP A 268 3.92 23.65 -3.84
N LEU A 269 4.20 22.89 -4.91
CA LEU A 269 3.28 22.70 -6.04
C LEU A 269 2.29 21.58 -5.72
N GLU A 270 1.00 21.93 -5.63
CA GLU A 270 -0.08 20.98 -5.44
C GLU A 270 -0.77 20.67 -6.78
N LEU A 271 -0.98 19.39 -7.05
CA LEU A 271 -1.67 18.90 -8.24
C LEU A 271 -3.04 18.38 -7.83
N TRP A 272 -4.10 19.04 -8.28
CA TRP A 272 -5.48 18.72 -7.91
C TRP A 272 -6.18 18.03 -9.07
N LEU A 273 -6.96 17.00 -8.75
CA LEU A 273 -7.87 16.32 -9.66
C LEU A 273 -9.27 16.34 -9.03
N ILE A 274 -10.24 16.85 -9.77
CA ILE A 274 -11.59 17.17 -9.29
C ILE A 274 -12.59 16.23 -9.96
N THR A 275 -13.37 15.52 -9.16
CA THR A 275 -14.41 14.57 -9.61
C THR A 275 -15.72 14.79 -8.85
N ALA A 276 -16.79 14.14 -9.31
CA ALA A 276 -18.05 14.12 -8.56
C ALA A 276 -17.87 13.52 -7.16
N TYR A 277 -18.57 14.09 -6.18
CA TYR A 277 -18.61 13.55 -4.83
C TYR A 277 -19.84 12.65 -4.64
N HIS A 278 -19.67 11.55 -3.91
CA HIS A 278 -20.74 10.63 -3.56
C HIS A 278 -20.74 10.37 -2.05
N ASP A 279 -21.81 10.75 -1.35
CA ASP A 279 -21.88 10.72 0.12
C ASP A 279 -21.81 9.29 0.69
N LYS A 280 -22.26 8.26 -0.06
CA LYS A 280 -22.13 6.85 0.36
C LYS A 280 -20.70 6.32 0.29
N GLY A 281 -19.77 7.08 -0.30
CA GLY A 281 -18.34 6.73 -0.33
C GLY A 281 -18.06 5.49 -1.19
N SER A 282 -17.01 4.75 -0.80
CA SER A 282 -16.61 3.52 -1.47
C SER A 282 -17.49 2.34 -1.08
N LEU A 283 -17.52 1.31 -1.93
CA LEU A 283 -18.22 0.06 -1.63
C LEU A 283 -17.64 -0.59 -0.38
N THR A 284 -16.32 -0.51 -0.14
CA THR A 284 -15.71 -0.96 1.12
C THR A 284 -16.34 -0.27 2.34
N ASP A 285 -16.43 1.07 2.32
CA ASP A 285 -16.97 1.84 3.44
C ASP A 285 -18.46 1.52 3.65
N TYR A 286 -19.20 1.35 2.55
CA TYR A 286 -20.61 0.99 2.59
C TYR A 286 -20.84 -0.39 3.20
N LEU A 287 -20.09 -1.41 2.75
CA LEU A 287 -20.25 -2.79 3.20
C LEU A 287 -19.77 -3.03 4.64
N LYS A 288 -18.84 -2.21 5.14
CA LYS A 288 -18.46 -2.19 6.57
C LYS A 288 -19.61 -1.76 7.46
N ALA A 289 -20.38 -0.76 7.03
CA ALA A 289 -21.45 -0.16 7.84
C ALA A 289 -22.84 -0.75 7.56
N ASN A 290 -23.02 -1.45 6.44
CA ASN A 290 -24.33 -1.88 5.95
C ASN A 290 -24.29 -3.33 5.46
N VAL A 291 -25.47 -3.94 5.38
CA VAL A 291 -25.73 -5.16 4.61
C VAL A 291 -26.54 -4.80 3.37
N VAL A 292 -26.61 -5.70 2.39
CA VAL A 292 -27.39 -5.49 1.15
C VAL A 292 -28.40 -6.62 0.96
N SER A 293 -29.58 -6.29 0.47
CA SER A 293 -30.53 -7.28 -0.04
C SER A 293 -30.04 -7.88 -1.37
N TRP A 294 -30.65 -8.97 -1.81
CA TRP A 294 -30.38 -9.57 -3.12
C TRP A 294 -30.47 -8.57 -4.26
N ASN A 295 -31.54 -7.77 -4.29
CA ASN A 295 -31.78 -6.81 -5.37
C ASN A 295 -30.76 -5.67 -5.37
N GLU A 296 -30.39 -5.17 -4.19
CA GLU A 296 -29.34 -4.16 -4.05
C GLU A 296 -27.98 -4.71 -4.47
N LEU A 297 -27.67 -5.96 -4.10
CA LEU A 297 -26.47 -6.66 -4.57
C LEU A 297 -26.46 -6.72 -6.11
N CYS A 298 -27.53 -7.20 -6.74
CA CYS A 298 -27.60 -7.29 -8.20
C CYS A 298 -27.43 -5.92 -8.85
N HIS A 299 -28.07 -4.87 -8.31
CA HIS A 299 -27.97 -3.52 -8.84
C HIS A 299 -26.55 -2.96 -8.74
N ILE A 300 -25.89 -3.11 -7.59
CA ILE A 300 -24.49 -2.68 -7.39
C ILE A 300 -23.56 -3.47 -8.31
N ALA A 301 -23.68 -4.79 -8.33
CA ALA A 301 -22.83 -5.68 -9.12
C ALA A 301 -22.97 -5.42 -10.62
N GLN A 302 -24.20 -5.30 -11.12
CA GLN A 302 -24.49 -5.03 -12.53
C GLN A 302 -23.95 -3.67 -12.95
N SER A 303 -24.20 -2.63 -12.15
CA SER A 303 -23.72 -1.28 -12.45
C SER A 303 -22.19 -1.18 -12.42
N ALA A 304 -21.52 -1.87 -11.49
CA ALA A 304 -20.06 -1.95 -11.47
C ALA A 304 -19.51 -2.73 -12.67
N ALA A 305 -20.10 -3.88 -13.00
CA ALA A 305 -19.73 -4.69 -14.16
C ALA A 305 -19.89 -3.92 -15.47
N ARG A 306 -20.99 -3.15 -15.63
CA ARG A 306 -21.20 -2.27 -16.78
C ARG A 306 -20.13 -1.19 -16.90
N GLY A 307 -19.74 -0.59 -15.78
CA GLY A 307 -18.64 0.39 -15.74
C GLY A 307 -17.32 -0.21 -16.19
N LEU A 308 -16.99 -1.41 -15.69
CA LEU A 308 -15.78 -2.12 -16.07
C LEU A 308 -15.81 -2.59 -17.54
N ALA A 309 -16.94 -3.11 -18.00
CA ALA A 309 -17.15 -3.49 -19.40
C ALA A 309 -16.95 -2.31 -20.33
N TYR A 310 -17.53 -1.15 -19.99
CA TYR A 310 -17.34 0.07 -20.76
C TYR A 310 -15.87 0.53 -20.79
N LEU A 311 -15.14 0.43 -19.68
CA LEU A 311 -13.70 0.73 -19.66
C LEU A 311 -12.92 -0.22 -20.58
N HIS A 312 -13.21 -1.52 -20.50
CA HIS A 312 -12.55 -2.57 -21.28
C HIS A 312 -12.88 -2.54 -22.78
N GLU A 313 -14.02 -1.96 -23.15
CA GLU A 313 -14.47 -1.93 -24.54
C GLU A 313 -13.64 -0.98 -25.42
N ASP A 314 -13.26 -1.46 -26.60
CA ASP A 314 -12.66 -0.65 -27.67
C ASP A 314 -13.79 -0.15 -28.59
N ILE A 315 -14.03 1.16 -28.62
CA ILE A 315 -15.17 1.77 -29.34
C ILE A 315 -14.66 2.71 -30.44
N PRO A 316 -14.47 2.19 -31.67
CA PRO A 316 -14.19 3.01 -32.84
C PRO A 316 -15.35 3.96 -33.15
N GLY A 317 -15.04 5.22 -33.47
CA GLY A 317 -16.08 6.18 -33.87
C GLY A 317 -17.03 6.62 -32.76
N HIS A 318 -16.58 6.59 -31.49
CA HIS A 318 -17.30 7.29 -30.43
C HIS A 318 -17.47 8.77 -30.79
N LYS A 319 -18.51 9.40 -30.26
CA LYS A 319 -18.95 10.79 -30.56
C LYS A 319 -17.80 11.81 -30.53
N ASP A 320 -16.87 11.58 -29.61
CA ASP A 320 -15.74 12.45 -29.29
C ASP A 320 -14.40 11.95 -29.89
N GLY A 321 -14.39 10.84 -30.62
CA GLY A 321 -13.18 10.21 -31.17
C GLY A 321 -13.14 8.69 -30.96
N HIS A 322 -11.96 8.09 -31.07
CA HIS A 322 -11.79 6.65 -30.79
C HIS A 322 -11.54 6.45 -29.29
N LYS A 323 -12.39 5.65 -28.63
CA LYS A 323 -12.14 5.20 -27.25
C LYS A 323 -11.37 3.87 -27.28
N PRO A 324 -10.08 3.82 -26.89
CA PRO A 324 -9.36 2.56 -26.72
C PRO A 324 -9.90 1.74 -25.54
N SER A 325 -9.53 0.46 -25.54
CA SER A 325 -9.68 -0.42 -24.38
C SER A 325 -8.75 0.04 -23.25
N ILE A 326 -9.25 0.06 -22.01
CA ILE A 326 -8.51 0.52 -20.82
C ILE A 326 -8.58 -0.56 -19.75
N ALA A 327 -7.43 -1.05 -19.28
CA ALA A 327 -7.34 -1.85 -18.06
C ALA A 327 -7.14 -0.93 -16.85
N HIS A 328 -7.82 -1.21 -15.75
CA HIS A 328 -7.76 -0.41 -14.53
C HIS A 328 -6.55 -0.73 -13.66
N ARG A 329 -6.20 -2.02 -13.53
CA ARG A 329 -5.01 -2.53 -12.80
C ARG A 329 -5.00 -2.33 -11.29
N ASP A 330 -6.13 -1.90 -10.70
CA ASP A 330 -6.32 -1.78 -9.24
C ASP A 330 -7.80 -1.87 -8.89
N ILE A 331 -8.54 -2.77 -9.54
CA ILE A 331 -9.93 -3.05 -9.18
C ILE A 331 -9.97 -3.60 -7.75
N LYS A 332 -10.82 -3.00 -6.93
CA LYS A 332 -11.12 -3.38 -5.54
C LYS A 332 -12.34 -2.61 -5.07
N SER A 333 -13.01 -3.06 -4.02
CA SER A 333 -14.21 -2.39 -3.49
C SER A 333 -13.97 -0.94 -3.06
N LYS A 334 -12.74 -0.56 -2.68
CA LYS A 334 -12.38 0.82 -2.33
C LYS A 334 -12.38 1.78 -3.54
N ASN A 335 -12.19 1.23 -4.75
CA ASN A 335 -12.16 1.96 -6.02
C ASN A 335 -13.51 1.86 -6.77
N VAL A 336 -14.54 1.32 -6.13
CA VAL A 336 -15.93 1.36 -6.61
C VAL A 336 -16.71 2.29 -5.69
N LEU A 337 -17.26 3.38 -6.21
CA LEU A 337 -18.05 4.34 -5.42
C LEU A 337 -19.55 4.11 -5.63
N LEU A 338 -20.35 4.40 -4.61
CA LEU A 338 -21.80 4.25 -4.67
C LEU A 338 -22.51 5.60 -4.74
N LYS A 339 -23.36 5.78 -5.75
CA LYS A 339 -24.31 6.90 -5.83
C LYS A 339 -25.44 6.72 -4.82
N ASN A 340 -26.25 7.77 -4.61
CA ASN A 340 -27.35 7.76 -3.63
C ASN A 340 -28.36 6.61 -3.84
N ASN A 341 -28.59 6.20 -5.08
CA ASN A 341 -29.46 5.08 -5.47
C ASN A 341 -28.72 3.74 -5.57
N LEU A 342 -27.53 3.61 -4.95
CA LEU A 342 -26.66 2.43 -5.00
C LEU A 342 -26.13 2.05 -6.39
N THR A 343 -26.31 2.90 -7.41
CA THR A 343 -25.61 2.73 -8.68
C THR A 343 -24.11 2.89 -8.44
N ALA A 344 -23.33 1.88 -8.82
CA ALA A 344 -21.89 1.89 -8.69
C ALA A 344 -21.21 2.65 -9.84
N CYS A 345 -20.07 3.28 -9.55
CA CYS A 345 -19.15 3.77 -10.57
C CYS A 345 -17.70 3.45 -10.22
N VAL A 346 -16.90 3.13 -11.24
CA VAL A 346 -15.47 2.80 -11.10
C VAL A 346 -14.65 4.09 -11.00
N ALA A 347 -13.67 4.14 -10.10
CA ALA A 347 -12.87 5.30 -9.74
C ALA A 347 -11.38 4.97 -9.55
N ASP A 348 -10.52 6.00 -9.50
CA ASP A 348 -9.06 5.90 -9.30
C ASP A 348 -8.29 5.27 -10.48
N PHE A 349 -8.07 6.07 -11.52
CA PHE A 349 -7.36 5.64 -12.74
C PHE A 349 -5.84 5.90 -12.68
N GLY A 350 -5.26 6.11 -11.49
CA GLY A 350 -3.84 6.42 -11.33
C GLY A 350 -2.87 5.34 -11.82
N LEU A 351 -3.34 4.09 -11.99
CA LEU A 351 -2.59 2.97 -12.55
C LEU A 351 -3.09 2.47 -13.90
N ALA A 352 -4.21 3.03 -14.40
CA ALA A 352 -4.89 2.50 -15.56
C ALA A 352 -4.01 2.61 -16.81
N LEU A 353 -4.19 1.67 -17.74
CA LEU A 353 -3.41 1.54 -18.95
C LEU A 353 -4.35 1.42 -20.15
N LYS A 354 -4.16 2.29 -21.14
CA LYS A 354 -4.91 2.24 -22.42
C LYS A 354 -4.17 1.41 -23.46
N PHE A 355 -4.91 0.70 -24.29
CA PHE A 355 -4.39 -0.12 -25.38
C PHE A 355 -4.84 0.45 -26.72
N GLU A 356 -3.88 0.94 -27.50
CA GLU A 356 -4.13 1.46 -28.85
C GLU A 356 -3.62 0.45 -29.89
N ALA A 357 -4.39 0.22 -30.95
CA ALA A 357 -4.01 -0.72 -32.00
C ALA A 357 -2.64 -0.34 -32.60
N GLY A 358 -1.73 -1.32 -32.67
CA GLY A 358 -0.39 -1.14 -33.24
C GLY A 358 0.62 -0.43 -32.33
N LYS A 359 0.26 -0.11 -31.07
CA LYS A 359 1.21 0.40 -30.07
C LYS A 359 1.49 -0.67 -29.01
N SER A 360 2.75 -0.79 -28.60
CA SER A 360 3.09 -1.62 -27.44
C SER A 360 2.54 -0.99 -26.16
N ALA A 361 2.32 -1.83 -25.14
CA ALA A 361 1.87 -1.40 -23.82
C ALA A 361 2.90 -0.54 -23.05
N GLY A 362 4.05 -0.20 -23.67
CA GLY A 362 5.16 0.54 -23.06
C GLY A 362 5.92 -0.25 -21.99
N ASP A 363 6.90 0.39 -21.36
CA ASP A 363 7.65 -0.12 -20.20
C ASP A 363 6.75 -0.09 -18.95
N THR A 364 5.80 -1.01 -18.88
CA THR A 364 4.89 -1.13 -17.74
C THR A 364 5.38 -2.20 -16.79
N HIS A 365 5.41 -1.91 -15.49
CA HIS A 365 5.69 -2.94 -14.48
C HIS A 365 4.45 -3.77 -14.23
N GLY A 366 4.54 -5.10 -14.34
CA GLY A 366 3.41 -6.01 -14.18
C GLY A 366 2.84 -6.06 -12.75
N GLN A 367 3.71 -5.96 -11.75
CA GLN A 367 3.37 -6.08 -10.32
C GLN A 367 2.96 -4.76 -9.69
N VAL A 368 1.87 -4.17 -10.18
CA VAL A 368 1.23 -2.99 -9.56
C VAL A 368 -0.19 -3.31 -9.14
N GLY A 369 -0.71 -2.54 -8.19
CA GLY A 369 -2.06 -2.69 -7.65
C GLY A 369 -2.01 -3.11 -6.19
N THR A 370 -3.16 -3.44 -5.63
CA THR A 370 -3.29 -3.87 -4.24
C THR A 370 -3.05 -5.37 -4.14
N ARG A 371 -2.01 -5.80 -3.41
CA ARG A 371 -1.52 -7.20 -3.35
C ARG A 371 -2.61 -8.25 -3.19
N ARG A 372 -3.56 -8.01 -2.29
CA ARG A 372 -4.70 -8.89 -2.00
C ARG A 372 -5.59 -9.19 -3.21
N TYR A 373 -5.66 -8.27 -4.16
CA TYR A 373 -6.47 -8.38 -5.38
C TYR A 373 -5.65 -8.77 -6.61
N MET A 374 -4.35 -9.03 -6.45
CA MET A 374 -3.49 -9.43 -7.57
C MET A 374 -3.82 -10.86 -8.00
N ALA A 375 -4.00 -11.04 -9.31
CA ALA A 375 -4.19 -12.35 -9.91
C ALA A 375 -2.92 -13.23 -9.78
N PRO A 376 -3.03 -14.57 -9.85
CA PRO A 376 -1.90 -15.49 -9.69
C PRO A 376 -0.69 -15.14 -10.57
N GLU A 377 -0.92 -14.86 -11.86
CA GLU A 377 0.12 -14.51 -12.82
C GLU A 377 0.81 -13.17 -12.51
N VAL A 378 0.11 -12.27 -11.81
CA VAL A 378 0.69 -11.01 -11.31
C VAL A 378 1.59 -11.29 -10.12
N LEU A 379 1.13 -12.12 -9.19
CA LEU A 379 1.89 -12.50 -8.00
C LEU A 379 3.19 -13.24 -8.39
N GLU A 380 3.15 -14.08 -9.42
CA GLU A 380 4.34 -14.76 -9.96
C GLU A 380 5.24 -13.85 -10.80
N GLY A 381 4.77 -12.67 -11.19
CA GLY A 381 5.51 -11.75 -12.07
C GLY A 381 5.58 -12.23 -13.53
N ALA A 382 4.73 -13.20 -13.91
CA ALA A 382 4.74 -13.88 -15.21
C ALA A 382 3.62 -13.36 -16.13
N ILE A 383 3.47 -12.03 -16.22
CA ILE A 383 2.40 -11.40 -17.02
C ILE A 383 2.84 -11.22 -18.47
N ASN A 384 1.96 -11.58 -19.40
CA ASN A 384 2.09 -11.18 -20.80
C ASN A 384 1.58 -9.74 -20.99
N PHE A 385 2.39 -8.88 -21.63
CA PHE A 385 2.06 -7.46 -21.83
C PHE A 385 1.10 -7.23 -23.01
N GLN A 386 0.00 -7.97 -23.04
CA GLN A 386 -1.07 -7.87 -24.02
C GLN A 386 -2.34 -7.34 -23.37
N ARG A 387 -3.17 -6.66 -24.17
CA ARG A 387 -4.46 -6.10 -23.73
C ARG A 387 -5.26 -7.11 -22.90
N ASP A 388 -5.54 -8.26 -23.50
CA ASP A 388 -6.46 -9.25 -22.91
C ASP A 388 -5.93 -9.82 -21.58
N SER A 389 -4.60 -9.93 -21.42
CA SER A 389 -3.98 -10.31 -20.14
C SER A 389 -4.30 -9.31 -19.02
N PHE A 390 -4.19 -8.01 -19.29
CA PHE A 390 -4.55 -6.98 -18.31
C PHE A 390 -6.05 -6.92 -18.02
N LEU A 391 -6.90 -7.15 -19.02
CA LEU A 391 -8.35 -7.22 -18.79
C LEU A 391 -8.71 -8.42 -17.89
N ARG A 392 -8.09 -9.58 -18.11
CA ARG A 392 -8.25 -10.78 -17.27
C ARG A 392 -7.76 -10.59 -15.84
N ILE A 393 -6.74 -9.74 -15.62
CA ILE A 393 -6.28 -9.36 -14.28
C ILE A 393 -7.36 -8.54 -13.54
N ASP A 394 -7.97 -7.56 -14.23
CA ASP A 394 -9.09 -6.80 -13.65
C ASP A 394 -10.27 -7.71 -13.30
N MET A 395 -10.56 -8.73 -14.11
CA MET A 395 -11.66 -9.66 -13.90
C MET A 395 -11.45 -10.58 -12.69
N TYR A 396 -10.21 -11.03 -12.45
CA TYR A 396 -9.86 -11.73 -11.21
C TYR A 396 -10.19 -10.87 -9.99
N ALA A 397 -9.72 -9.63 -9.99
CA ALA A 397 -9.97 -8.69 -8.91
C ALA A 397 -11.46 -8.36 -8.75
N PHE A 398 -12.21 -8.28 -9.86
CA PHE A 398 -13.65 -8.06 -9.83
C PHE A 398 -14.41 -9.25 -9.22
N GLY A 399 -13.96 -10.49 -9.46
CA GLY A 399 -14.49 -11.68 -8.78
C GLY A 399 -14.41 -11.57 -7.25
N LEU A 400 -13.30 -11.04 -6.73
CA LEU A 400 -13.15 -10.78 -5.29
C LEU A 400 -14.11 -9.69 -4.80
N VAL A 401 -14.37 -8.64 -5.60
CA VAL A 401 -15.37 -7.60 -5.25
C VAL A 401 -16.79 -8.16 -5.23
N LEU A 402 -17.12 -9.08 -6.14
CA LEU A 402 -18.41 -9.80 -6.13
C LEU A 402 -18.55 -10.69 -4.89
N TRP A 403 -17.46 -11.34 -4.45
CA TRP A 403 -17.44 -12.07 -3.19
C TRP A 403 -17.69 -11.16 -1.98
N GLU A 404 -17.09 -9.96 -1.95
CA GLU A 404 -17.34 -8.99 -0.87
C GLU A 404 -18.82 -8.60 -0.78
N LEU A 405 -19.48 -8.41 -1.92
CA LEU A 405 -20.93 -8.18 -1.99
C LEU A 405 -21.72 -9.37 -1.45
N ALA A 406 -21.40 -10.59 -1.88
CA ALA A 406 -22.07 -11.81 -1.43
C ALA A 406 -21.90 -12.01 0.10
N SER A 407 -20.72 -11.70 0.64
CA SER A 407 -20.40 -11.80 2.06
C SER A 407 -21.28 -10.92 2.97
N ARG A 408 -21.88 -9.87 2.40
CA ARG A 408 -22.74 -8.90 3.09
C ARG A 408 -24.19 -8.95 2.61
N CYS A 409 -24.57 -10.00 1.89
CA CYS A 409 -25.91 -10.19 1.36
C CYS A 409 -26.84 -10.88 2.36
N THR A 410 -28.06 -10.37 2.51
CA THR A 410 -29.08 -10.95 3.42
C THR A 410 -29.99 -11.98 2.75
N ALA A 411 -29.68 -12.41 1.52
CA ALA A 411 -30.54 -13.31 0.76
C ALA A 411 -30.42 -14.78 1.16
N ALA A 412 -29.31 -15.16 1.80
CA ALA A 412 -29.14 -16.48 2.37
C ALA A 412 -29.70 -16.51 3.80
N ASP A 413 -30.27 -17.66 4.17
CA ASP A 413 -30.70 -17.89 5.56
C ASP A 413 -29.48 -17.95 6.49
N GLY A 414 -29.51 -17.15 7.56
CA GLY A 414 -28.49 -17.16 8.61
C GLY A 414 -27.91 -15.77 8.93
N PRO A 415 -27.00 -15.70 9.91
CA PRO A 415 -26.34 -14.45 10.26
C PRO A 415 -25.37 -14.01 9.15
N VAL A 416 -25.33 -12.72 8.89
CA VAL A 416 -24.33 -12.07 8.03
C VAL A 416 -23.21 -11.56 8.94
N ASP A 417 -22.01 -12.12 8.79
CA ASP A 417 -20.85 -11.74 9.62
C ASP A 417 -20.36 -10.32 9.32
N GLU A 418 -19.51 -9.79 10.20
CA GLU A 418 -18.82 -8.53 9.95
C GLU A 418 -18.05 -8.55 8.63
N TYR A 419 -17.92 -7.39 8.00
CA TYR A 419 -17.20 -7.25 6.76
C TYR A 419 -15.72 -7.62 6.95
N MET A 420 -15.22 -8.49 6.07
CA MET A 420 -13.80 -8.83 5.94
C MET A 420 -13.34 -8.57 4.51
N LEU A 421 -12.08 -8.17 4.36
CA LEU A 421 -11.45 -8.10 3.04
C LEU A 421 -11.23 -9.52 2.48
N PRO A 422 -11.15 -9.68 1.14
CA PRO A 422 -10.81 -10.96 0.54
C PRO A 422 -9.51 -11.51 1.10
N PHE A 423 -9.42 -12.77 1.48
CA PHE A 423 -8.22 -13.34 2.10
C PHE A 423 -7.84 -12.78 3.50
N GLU A 424 -8.67 -11.95 4.15
CA GLU A 424 -8.33 -11.41 5.48
C GLU A 424 -8.26 -12.50 6.56
N GLU A 425 -9.08 -13.53 6.45
CA GLU A 425 -9.09 -14.66 7.37
C GLU A 425 -7.80 -15.50 7.26
N GLU A 426 -7.27 -15.63 6.05
CA GLU A 426 -6.12 -16.49 5.74
C GLU A 426 -4.77 -15.79 5.94
N VAL A 427 -4.67 -14.50 5.61
CA VAL A 427 -3.40 -13.75 5.62
C VAL A 427 -3.44 -12.44 6.42
N GLY A 428 -4.53 -12.18 7.15
CA GLY A 428 -4.70 -10.95 7.93
C GLY A 428 -4.87 -9.71 7.06
N GLN A 429 -4.78 -8.51 7.66
CA GLN A 429 -5.12 -7.23 7.00
C GLN A 429 -4.04 -6.71 6.05
N HIS A 430 -2.76 -7.00 6.32
CA HIS A 430 -1.62 -6.41 5.62
C HIS A 430 -0.65 -7.49 5.08
N PRO A 431 -1.08 -8.30 4.11
CA PRO A 431 -0.27 -9.38 3.58
C PRO A 431 0.95 -8.86 2.83
N SER A 432 2.06 -9.58 2.98
CA SER A 432 3.23 -9.47 2.12
C SER A 432 2.93 -10.04 0.73
N LEU A 433 3.88 -9.90 -0.20
CA LEU A 433 3.77 -10.55 -1.51
C LEU A 433 3.85 -12.08 -1.36
N GLU A 434 4.72 -12.57 -0.48
CA GLU A 434 4.94 -13.99 -0.22
C GLU A 434 3.70 -14.66 0.38
N ASP A 435 3.02 -14.00 1.32
CA ASP A 435 1.76 -14.52 1.90
C ASP A 435 0.69 -14.73 0.81
N MET A 436 0.59 -13.77 -0.11
CA MET A 436 -0.35 -13.86 -1.23
C MET A 436 0.06 -14.94 -2.23
N GLN A 437 1.34 -15.08 -2.56
CA GLN A 437 1.84 -16.15 -3.42
C GLN A 437 1.52 -17.52 -2.81
N GLU A 438 1.79 -17.70 -1.52
CA GLU A 438 1.52 -18.95 -0.81
C GLU A 438 0.03 -19.35 -0.87
N VAL A 439 -0.87 -18.42 -0.58
CA VAL A 439 -2.31 -18.70 -0.56
C VAL A 439 -2.91 -18.82 -1.96
N VAL A 440 -2.63 -17.87 -2.85
CA VAL A 440 -3.32 -17.75 -4.16
C VAL A 440 -2.68 -18.61 -5.24
N VAL A 441 -1.35 -18.72 -5.25
CA VAL A 441 -0.58 -19.42 -6.30
C VAL A 441 -0.32 -20.87 -5.88
N HIS A 442 0.34 -21.07 -4.73
CA HIS A 442 0.79 -22.40 -4.33
C HIS A 442 -0.34 -23.27 -3.79
N LYS A 443 -1.17 -22.74 -2.88
CA LYS A 443 -2.32 -23.46 -2.33
C LYS A 443 -3.58 -23.36 -3.18
N LYS A 444 -3.60 -22.45 -4.17
CA LYS A 444 -4.76 -22.16 -5.04
C LYS A 444 -6.04 -21.87 -4.27
N LEU A 445 -5.91 -21.27 -3.08
CA LEU A 445 -7.05 -20.90 -2.25
C LEU A 445 -7.73 -19.65 -2.80
N ARG A 446 -9.02 -19.54 -2.49
CA ARG A 446 -9.89 -18.41 -2.75
C ARG A 446 -10.74 -18.15 -1.50
N PRO A 447 -11.27 -16.93 -1.32
CA PRO A 447 -12.18 -16.65 -0.21
C PRO A 447 -13.35 -17.66 -0.18
N CYS A 448 -13.73 -18.11 1.00
CA CYS A 448 -14.73 -19.16 1.16
C CYS A 448 -16.09 -18.75 0.58
N LEU A 449 -16.67 -19.62 -0.27
CA LEU A 449 -18.07 -19.55 -0.71
C LEU A 449 -18.91 -20.37 0.27
N ARG A 450 -19.80 -19.71 1.01
CA ARG A 450 -20.53 -20.38 2.11
C ARG A 450 -21.57 -21.35 1.58
N ASP A 451 -21.70 -22.51 2.20
CA ASP A 451 -22.71 -23.52 1.83
C ASP A 451 -24.15 -22.96 1.88
N CYS A 452 -24.43 -22.01 2.78
CA CYS A 452 -25.75 -21.40 2.86
C CYS A 452 -26.12 -20.57 1.61
N TRP A 453 -25.13 -20.06 0.87
CA TRP A 453 -25.37 -19.30 -0.37
C TRP A 453 -25.90 -20.19 -1.49
N GLN A 454 -25.53 -21.47 -1.49
CA GLN A 454 -25.98 -22.44 -2.49
C GLN A 454 -27.48 -22.75 -2.38
N LYS A 455 -28.11 -22.46 -1.24
CA LYS A 455 -29.56 -22.66 -1.04
C LYS A 455 -30.41 -21.60 -1.76
N HIS A 456 -29.87 -20.40 -1.97
CA HIS A 456 -30.54 -19.34 -2.70
C HIS A 456 -30.12 -19.36 -4.17
N THR A 457 -31.06 -19.62 -5.09
CA THR A 457 -30.77 -19.81 -6.52
C THR A 457 -29.94 -18.68 -7.12
N GLY A 458 -30.24 -17.42 -6.78
CA GLY A 458 -29.47 -16.27 -7.26
C GLY A 458 -28.03 -16.24 -6.73
N LEU A 459 -27.82 -16.59 -5.44
CA LEU A 459 -26.49 -16.55 -4.85
C LEU A 459 -25.64 -17.73 -5.33
N SER A 460 -26.26 -18.89 -5.58
CA SER A 460 -25.60 -20.03 -6.22
C SER A 460 -25.06 -19.66 -7.62
N MET A 461 -25.89 -19.04 -8.48
CA MET A 461 -25.42 -18.55 -9.79
C MET A 461 -24.33 -17.46 -9.66
N LEU A 462 -24.42 -16.60 -8.65
CA LEU A 462 -23.38 -15.62 -8.37
C LEU A 462 -22.06 -16.29 -7.95
N CYS A 463 -22.12 -17.36 -7.15
CA CYS A 463 -20.96 -18.15 -6.76
C CYS A 463 -20.23 -18.72 -7.98
N GLU A 464 -20.97 -19.34 -8.92
CA GLU A 464 -20.39 -19.83 -10.19
C GLU A 464 -19.71 -18.70 -11.00
N THR A 465 -20.33 -17.51 -11.00
CA THR A 465 -19.77 -16.34 -11.69
C THR A 465 -18.52 -15.81 -11.00
N ILE A 466 -18.47 -15.84 -9.67
CA ILE A 466 -17.27 -15.50 -8.89
C ILE A 466 -16.16 -16.51 -9.21
N GLU A 467 -16.49 -17.81 -9.26
CA GLU A 467 -15.54 -18.88 -9.58
C GLU A 467 -14.92 -18.72 -10.96
N ASP A 468 -15.75 -18.47 -11.97
CA ASP A 468 -15.26 -18.21 -13.32
C ASP A 468 -14.45 -16.89 -13.40
N CYS A 469 -14.71 -15.89 -12.54
CA CYS A 469 -13.91 -14.65 -12.54
C CYS A 469 -12.52 -14.85 -11.92
N TRP A 470 -12.42 -15.59 -10.83
CA TRP A 470 -11.17 -15.76 -10.09
C TRP A 470 -10.40 -17.04 -10.45
N ASP A 471 -10.72 -17.65 -11.58
CA ASP A 471 -10.04 -18.85 -12.07
C ASP A 471 -8.52 -18.63 -12.10
N HIS A 472 -7.80 -19.68 -11.74
CA HIS A 472 -6.35 -19.67 -11.76
C HIS A 472 -5.82 -19.45 -13.18
N GLU A 473 -6.44 -20.07 -14.19
CA GLU A 473 -6.11 -19.89 -15.58
C GLU A 473 -6.75 -18.59 -16.11
N ALA A 474 -5.91 -17.64 -16.55
CA ALA A 474 -6.39 -16.33 -16.97
C ALA A 474 -7.34 -16.42 -18.17
N GLU A 475 -7.15 -17.40 -19.05
CA GLU A 475 -7.95 -17.57 -20.27
C GLU A 475 -9.36 -18.06 -20.02
N ALA A 476 -9.60 -18.74 -18.90
CA ALA A 476 -10.90 -19.23 -18.49
C ALA A 476 -11.80 -18.11 -17.94
N ARG A 477 -11.22 -16.95 -17.60
CA ARG A 477 -11.95 -15.87 -16.92
C ARG A 477 -12.98 -15.21 -17.80
N LEU A 478 -14.13 -14.91 -17.21
CA LEU A 478 -15.20 -14.16 -17.87
C LEU A 478 -14.75 -12.74 -18.24
N SER A 479 -15.30 -12.21 -19.33
CA SER A 479 -15.22 -10.77 -19.61
C SER A 479 -16.20 -9.98 -18.73
N ALA A 480 -15.93 -8.69 -18.52
CA ALA A 480 -16.83 -7.81 -17.76
C ALA A 480 -18.25 -7.75 -18.35
N GLY A 481 -18.39 -7.76 -19.68
CA GLY A 481 -19.68 -7.80 -20.36
C GLY A 481 -20.44 -9.12 -20.12
N CYS A 482 -19.73 -10.26 -20.10
CA CYS A 482 -20.33 -11.54 -19.74
C CYS A 482 -20.87 -11.53 -18.29
N VAL A 483 -20.12 -10.94 -17.36
CA VAL A 483 -20.55 -10.83 -15.96
C VAL A 483 -21.77 -9.91 -15.82
N GLU A 484 -21.81 -8.78 -16.53
CA GLU A 484 -22.95 -7.87 -16.54
C GLU A 484 -24.24 -8.57 -17.01
N GLU A 485 -24.17 -9.34 -18.09
CA GLU A 485 -25.30 -10.11 -18.61
C GLU A 485 -25.71 -11.23 -17.65
N ARG A 486 -24.75 -11.95 -17.05
CA ARG A 486 -25.04 -12.98 -16.04
C ARG A 486 -25.81 -12.39 -14.85
N ILE A 487 -25.38 -11.26 -14.30
CA ILE A 487 -26.07 -10.60 -13.19
C ILE A 487 -27.48 -10.14 -13.62
N SER A 488 -27.61 -9.60 -14.83
CA SER A 488 -28.90 -9.22 -15.43
C SER A 488 -29.88 -10.40 -15.54
N GLN A 489 -29.38 -11.59 -15.86
CA GLN A 489 -30.17 -12.82 -15.92
C GLN A 489 -30.57 -13.30 -14.52
N MET A 490 -29.63 -13.33 -13.57
CA MET A 490 -29.91 -13.75 -12.19
C MET A 490 -30.97 -12.88 -11.52
N GLN A 491 -30.93 -11.56 -11.76
CA GLN A 491 -31.91 -10.62 -11.23
C GLN A 491 -33.32 -10.88 -11.77
N ARG A 492 -33.45 -11.32 -13.03
CA ARG A 492 -34.74 -11.67 -13.65
C ARG A 492 -35.29 -13.03 -13.19
N GLN A 493 -34.41 -13.96 -12.81
CA GLN A 493 -34.77 -15.35 -12.50
C GLN A 493 -34.98 -15.62 -11.01
N ALA A 494 -34.43 -14.78 -10.11
CA ALA A 494 -34.64 -14.95 -8.68
C ALA A 494 -36.11 -14.65 -8.31
N PRO A 495 -36.82 -15.54 -7.61
CA PRO A 495 -38.18 -15.28 -7.18
C PRO A 495 -38.19 -14.05 -6.26
N VAL A 496 -39.00 -13.05 -6.63
CA VAL A 496 -39.34 -11.95 -5.74
C VAL A 496 -40.15 -12.54 -4.60
N ILE A 497 -39.50 -12.89 -3.49
CA ILE A 497 -40.21 -13.16 -2.23
C ILE A 497 -40.70 -11.79 -1.74
N GLY A 498 -41.87 -11.38 -2.23
CA GLY A 498 -42.65 -10.33 -1.60
C GLY A 498 -43.09 -10.77 -0.20
N PRO A 499 -43.42 -9.83 0.71
CA PRO A 499 -43.95 -10.19 2.01
C PRO A 499 -45.21 -11.05 1.80
N GLU A 500 -45.28 -12.19 2.47
CA GLU A 500 -46.37 -13.15 2.37
C GLU A 500 -47.75 -12.48 2.57
N GLU A 501 -48.49 -12.26 1.48
CA GLU A 501 -49.94 -12.37 1.52
C GLU A 501 -50.29 -13.83 1.23
N ILE A 502 -50.59 -14.55 2.30
CA ILE A 502 -51.20 -15.88 2.26
C ILE A 502 -52.56 -15.73 1.55
N VAL A 503 -52.59 -15.94 0.23
CA VAL A 503 -53.82 -16.27 -0.48
C VAL A 503 -53.86 -17.77 -0.65
N THR A 504 -54.49 -18.44 0.32
CA THR A 504 -54.92 -19.83 0.19
C THR A 504 -55.86 -19.96 -1.01
N VAL A 505 -55.35 -20.46 -2.14
CA VAL A 505 -56.19 -20.98 -3.22
C VAL A 505 -56.66 -22.37 -2.78
N VAL A 506 -57.87 -22.44 -2.21
CA VAL A 506 -58.58 -23.71 -2.00
C VAL A 506 -59.11 -24.18 -3.35
N THR A 507 -58.51 -25.22 -3.90
CA THR A 507 -59.03 -25.95 -5.06
C THR A 507 -60.32 -26.68 -4.67
N MET A 508 -61.47 -26.11 -5.05
CA MET A 508 -62.75 -26.83 -5.05
C MET A 508 -62.79 -27.74 -6.28
N VAL A 509 -62.71 -29.05 -6.07
CA VAL A 509 -62.98 -30.07 -7.09
C VAL A 509 -64.49 -30.18 -7.27
N THR A 510 -65.01 -29.73 -8.41
CA THR A 510 -66.38 -30.06 -8.83
C THR A 510 -66.31 -31.15 -9.91
N ASN A 511 -66.58 -32.38 -9.51
CA ASN A 511 -66.98 -33.44 -10.43
C ASN A 511 -68.37 -33.11 -10.99
N VAL A 512 -68.46 -32.78 -12.28
CA VAL A 512 -69.72 -32.86 -13.02
C VAL A 512 -69.41 -33.50 -14.38
N ASP A 513 -69.96 -34.69 -14.57
CA ASP A 513 -69.88 -35.50 -15.78
C ASP A 513 -70.51 -34.78 -16.98
N LEU A 514 -69.82 -34.81 -18.12
CA LEU A 514 -70.34 -34.38 -19.43
C LEU A 514 -70.57 -35.63 -20.32
N PRO A 515 -71.71 -35.73 -21.03
CA PRO A 515 -72.00 -36.87 -21.91
C PRO A 515 -71.29 -36.74 -23.27
N PRO A 516 -71.14 -37.85 -24.03
CA PRO A 516 -70.27 -37.90 -25.18
C PRO A 516 -70.89 -37.23 -26.42
N LYS A 517 -70.07 -36.50 -27.17
CA LYS A 517 -70.42 -35.99 -28.50
C LYS A 517 -70.21 -37.07 -29.56
N GLU A 518 -71.24 -37.24 -30.37
CA GLU A 518 -71.27 -38.05 -31.59
C GLU A 518 -70.31 -37.53 -32.67
N SER A 519 -69.96 -38.48 -33.52
CA SER A 519 -68.99 -38.47 -34.63
C SER A 519 -69.42 -37.66 -35.86
N SER A 520 -68.47 -37.52 -36.80
CA SER A 520 -68.61 -37.14 -38.23
C SER A 520 -68.66 -35.62 -38.49
N LEU A 521 -67.94 -35.04 -39.46
CA LEU A 521 -67.40 -35.49 -40.76
C LEU A 521 -66.07 -34.78 -41.04
#